data_AF-A0A0G4HFD0-F1
#
_entry.id   AF-A0A0G4HFD0-F1
#
_cell.length_a   1.000
_cell.length_b   1.000
_cell.length_c   1.000
_cell.angle_alpha   90.00
_cell.angle_beta   90.00
_cell.angle_gamma   90.00
#
_symmetry.space_group_name_H-M   'P 1'
#
loop_
_entity.id
_entity.type
_entity.pdbx_description
1 polymer ?
#
loop_
_entity_poly.entity_id
_entity_poly.type
_entity_poly.pdbx_seq_one_letter_code
_entity_poly.pdbx_strand_id
1 'polypeptide(L)'
;MWSLFAFFGLLLLAPLGVRGAEEIALKGITISPGGSPPFKFDPEKEEQVYTVILKGPQPAVNVHTRFDSKKFSELGYRVKVKSGVDGSITSIPMISDAPPPVSVPLGTDGHGEAEIMIFDKAGELQKKYQLNLDGSAGIPTNTYLQSLKV
;
A
#
# COMPACT_ATOMS: atom_id res chain seq x y z
N MET A 1 -49.05 -44.86 -12.82
CA MET A 1 -48.74 -44.09 -11.60
C MET A 1 -47.39 -43.40 -11.86
N TRP A 2 -47.29 -42.09 -12.13
CA TRP A 2 -47.34 -40.94 -11.18
C TRP A 2 -46.42 -41.20 -9.97
N SER A 3 -45.38 -40.43 -9.60
CA SER A 3 -45.16 -38.97 -9.54
C SER A 3 -43.64 -38.69 -9.40
N LEU A 4 -43.02 -37.81 -10.22
CA LEU A 4 -42.55 -36.44 -9.89
C LEU A 4 -42.33 -36.09 -8.40
N PHE A 5 -41.11 -35.65 -8.03
CA PHE A 5 -40.83 -34.31 -7.46
C PHE A 5 -39.31 -34.06 -7.42
N ALA A 6 -38.92 -32.89 -7.93
CA ALA A 6 -37.58 -32.32 -7.92
C ALA A 6 -37.38 -31.44 -6.68
N PHE A 7 -36.14 -31.32 -6.19
CA PHE A 7 -35.59 -30.10 -5.56
C PHE A 7 -34.06 -30.20 -5.70
N PHE A 8 -33.45 -29.49 -6.65
CA PHE A 8 -32.87 -28.15 -6.47
C PHE A 8 -31.90 -28.03 -5.30
N GLY A 9 -30.68 -27.63 -5.63
CA GLY A 9 -29.95 -26.68 -4.79
C GLY A 9 -28.87 -27.28 -3.89
N LEU A 10 -27.73 -27.61 -4.48
CA LEU A 10 -26.53 -26.88 -4.07
C LEU A 10 -25.60 -26.80 -5.27
N LEU A 11 -25.83 -25.74 -6.05
CA LEU A 11 -24.80 -25.12 -6.84
C LEU A 11 -23.62 -24.92 -5.88
N LEU A 12 -22.59 -25.76 -6.01
CA LEU A 12 -21.27 -25.44 -5.49
C LEU A 12 -20.88 -24.14 -6.18
N LEU A 13 -21.23 -23.02 -5.55
CA LEU A 13 -20.48 -21.78 -5.62
C LEU A 13 -19.08 -22.14 -5.11
N ALA A 14 -18.30 -22.77 -5.97
CA ALA A 14 -16.89 -22.49 -6.01
C ALA A 14 -16.80 -20.96 -5.97
N PRO A 15 -16.02 -20.36 -5.07
CA PRO A 15 -15.75 -18.94 -5.17
C PRO A 15 -15.09 -18.76 -6.53
N LEU A 16 -15.91 -18.37 -7.50
CA LEU A 16 -15.52 -17.88 -8.81
C LEU A 16 -14.45 -16.87 -8.51
N GLY A 17 -13.22 -17.25 -8.86
CA GLY A 17 -12.03 -16.51 -8.53
C GLY A 17 -12.27 -15.04 -8.82
N VAL A 18 -12.25 -14.24 -7.76
CA VAL A 18 -12.07 -12.79 -7.81
C VAL A 18 -10.64 -12.44 -8.28
N ARG A 19 -9.97 -13.36 -8.99
CA ARG A 19 -8.68 -13.17 -9.67
C ARG A 19 -8.75 -12.14 -10.80
N GLY A 20 -9.93 -11.67 -11.19
CA GLY A 20 -10.12 -10.73 -12.32
C GLY A 20 -10.27 -9.25 -11.94
N ALA A 21 -10.53 -8.91 -10.68
CA ALA A 21 -10.65 -7.50 -10.25
C ALA A 21 -9.34 -6.93 -9.68
N GLU A 22 -8.42 -7.82 -9.32
CA GLU A 22 -7.13 -7.59 -8.64
C GLU A 22 -6.03 -7.01 -9.53
N GLU A 23 -6.29 -6.78 -10.82
CA GLU A 23 -5.37 -6.05 -11.72
C GLU A 23 -5.36 -4.55 -11.33
N ILE A 24 -4.59 -4.33 -10.25
CA ILE A 24 -3.78 -3.19 -9.85
C ILE A 24 -4.49 -1.83 -9.91
N ALA A 25 -5.25 -1.55 -8.85
CA ALA A 25 -5.81 -0.21 -8.63
C ALA A 25 -4.81 0.75 -7.95
N LEU A 26 -3.74 0.25 -7.31
CA LEU A 26 -2.62 1.08 -6.86
C LEU A 26 -1.72 1.37 -8.06
N LYS A 27 -1.63 2.62 -8.50
CA LYS A 27 -0.82 3.05 -9.66
C LYS A 27 0.65 3.31 -9.30
N GLY A 28 0.95 3.43 -8.02
CA GLY A 28 2.32 3.55 -7.52
C GLY A 28 2.37 4.19 -6.15
N ILE A 29 3.49 4.01 -5.47
CA ILE A 29 3.82 4.71 -4.24
C ILE A 29 4.97 5.66 -4.55
N THR A 30 5.11 6.72 -3.78
CA THR A 30 6.20 7.67 -3.84
C THR A 30 6.59 8.06 -2.43
N ILE A 31 7.89 8.06 -2.16
CA ILE A 31 8.43 8.52 -0.89
C ILE A 31 9.20 9.80 -1.16
N SER A 32 8.90 10.85 -0.39
CA SER A 32 9.69 12.07 -0.41
C SER A 32 10.18 12.40 1.01
N PRO A 33 11.50 12.51 1.22
CA PRO A 33 12.01 13.34 2.30
C PRO A 33 11.70 14.79 1.92
N GLY A 34 11.07 15.54 2.82
CA GLY A 34 10.43 16.86 2.58
C GLY A 34 10.87 17.63 1.33
N GLY A 35 10.12 17.47 0.22
CA GLY A 35 10.33 18.23 -1.02
C GLY A 35 11.17 17.55 -2.12
N SER A 36 11.57 16.28 -1.96
CA SER A 36 12.33 15.54 -2.98
C SER A 36 11.47 14.97 -4.11
N PRO A 37 12.03 14.79 -5.33
CA PRO A 37 11.30 14.27 -6.48
C PRO A 37 10.83 12.83 -6.26
N PRO A 38 9.74 12.43 -6.92
CA PRO A 38 9.04 11.20 -6.61
C PRO A 38 9.86 9.94 -6.95
N PHE A 39 10.08 9.06 -5.98
CA PHE A 39 10.42 7.66 -6.26
C PHE A 39 9.16 6.94 -6.77
N LYS A 40 9.25 6.08 -7.79
CA LYS A 40 8.08 5.34 -8.30
C LYS A 40 8.27 3.86 -8.03
N PHE A 41 7.37 3.28 -7.24
CA PHE A 41 7.24 1.83 -7.13
C PHE A 41 6.41 1.28 -8.28
N ASP A 42 6.78 0.10 -8.77
CA ASP A 42 5.99 -0.67 -9.73
C ASP A 42 5.03 -1.59 -8.95
N PRO A 43 3.73 -1.26 -8.89
CA PRO A 43 2.75 -2.00 -8.11
C PRO A 43 2.34 -3.34 -8.74
N GLU A 44 2.74 -3.58 -10.00
CA GLU A 44 2.46 -4.82 -10.75
C GLU A 44 3.42 -5.96 -10.37
N LYS A 45 4.57 -5.62 -9.76
CA LYS A 45 5.45 -6.64 -9.16
C LYS A 45 4.80 -7.15 -7.88
N GLU A 46 4.78 -8.47 -7.68
CA GLU A 46 4.27 -9.15 -6.47
C GLU A 46 5.11 -8.85 -5.19
N GLU A 47 5.86 -7.77 -5.20
CA GLU A 47 6.80 -7.41 -4.15
C GLU A 47 6.05 -6.73 -3.00
N GLN A 48 6.15 -7.34 -1.83
CA GLN A 48 5.50 -6.86 -0.61
C GLN A 48 6.48 -6.17 0.34
N VAL A 49 7.80 -6.20 0.11
CA VAL A 49 8.80 -5.59 0.99
C VAL A 49 9.80 -4.79 0.18
N TYR A 50 9.99 -3.53 0.55
CA TYR A 50 10.95 -2.61 -0.07
C TYR A 50 11.79 -1.94 1.00
N THR A 51 13.10 -1.83 0.77
CA THR A 51 13.99 -1.02 1.59
C THR A 51 14.33 0.26 0.84
N VAL A 52 14.07 1.42 1.43
CA VAL A 52 14.25 2.74 0.82
C VAL A 52 15.32 3.50 1.56
N ILE A 53 16.39 3.83 0.84
CA ILE A 53 17.52 4.61 1.33
C ILE A 53 17.27 6.09 1.00
N LEU A 54 17.24 6.92 2.02
CA LEU A 54 16.88 8.34 1.97
C LEU A 54 18.10 9.24 1.78
N LYS A 55 17.87 10.47 1.32
CA LYS A 55 18.94 11.46 1.16
C LYS A 55 19.27 12.12 2.49
N GLY A 56 20.37 11.70 3.10
CA GLY A 56 20.80 12.27 4.37
C GLY A 56 19.91 11.91 5.55
N PRO A 57 20.25 12.42 6.75
CA PRO A 57 19.44 12.23 7.93
C PRO A 57 18.07 12.90 7.79
N GLN A 58 17.01 12.16 8.12
CA GLN A 58 15.63 12.64 8.03
C GLN A 58 14.90 12.34 9.36
N PRO A 59 14.05 13.25 9.86
CA PRO A 59 13.22 12.97 11.04
C PRO A 59 11.92 12.22 10.68
N ALA A 60 11.47 12.35 9.44
CA ALA A 60 10.25 11.73 8.93
C ALA A 60 10.28 11.70 7.39
N VAL A 61 9.41 10.87 6.80
CA VAL A 61 9.18 10.83 5.35
C VAL A 61 7.70 10.96 5.03
N ASN A 62 7.40 11.53 3.87
CA ASN A 62 6.05 11.57 3.36
C ASN A 62 5.84 10.45 2.34
N VAL A 63 4.91 9.55 2.65
CA VAL A 63 4.43 8.50 1.77
C VAL A 63 3.25 9.05 0.98
N HIS A 64 3.49 9.25 -0.32
CA HIS A 64 2.47 9.56 -1.31
C HIS A 64 2.05 8.27 -1.98
N THR A 65 0.76 8.04 -2.08
CA THR A 65 0.21 6.89 -2.76
C THR A 65 -0.62 7.37 -3.94
N ARG A 66 -0.57 6.67 -5.08
CA ARG A 66 -1.40 6.96 -6.24
C ARG A 66 -2.31 5.78 -6.52
N PHE A 67 -3.58 6.05 -6.71
CA PHE A 67 -4.60 5.04 -6.96
C PHE A 67 -5.47 5.43 -8.14
N ASP A 68 -6.22 4.47 -8.67
CA ASP A 68 -7.45 4.76 -9.37
C ASP A 68 -8.57 5.02 -8.35
N SER A 69 -8.74 6.29 -7.95
CA SER A 69 -9.65 6.66 -6.86
C SER A 69 -11.10 6.33 -7.17
N LYS A 70 -11.49 6.42 -8.45
CA LYS A 70 -12.82 6.04 -8.93
C LYS A 70 -13.05 4.53 -8.77
N LYS A 71 -12.13 3.69 -9.27
CA LYS A 71 -12.22 2.23 -9.12
C LYS A 71 -12.21 1.80 -7.65
N PHE A 72 -11.34 2.42 -6.82
CA PHE A 72 -11.30 2.16 -5.37
C PHE A 72 -12.63 2.49 -4.68
N SER A 73 -13.22 3.64 -5.01
CA SER A 73 -14.48 4.09 -4.44
C SER A 73 -15.65 3.20 -4.86
N GLU A 74 -15.72 2.83 -6.14
CA GLU A 74 -16.76 1.93 -6.68
C GLU A 74 -16.72 0.54 -6.04
N LEU A 75 -15.53 0.00 -5.85
CA LEU A 75 -15.31 -1.31 -5.23
C LEU A 75 -15.34 -1.26 -3.69
N GLY A 76 -15.39 -0.07 -3.09
CA GLY A 76 -15.46 0.12 -1.64
C GLY A 76 -14.16 -0.20 -0.88
N TYR A 77 -13.01 -0.17 -1.56
CA TYR A 77 -11.71 -0.42 -0.94
C TYR A 77 -11.30 0.72 0.00
N ARG A 78 -10.46 0.38 0.97
CA ARG A 78 -9.88 1.31 1.94
C ARG A 78 -8.38 1.10 2.00
N VAL A 79 -7.63 2.19 2.10
CA VAL A 79 -6.18 2.14 2.24
C VAL A 79 -5.78 2.73 3.58
N LYS A 80 -4.86 2.06 4.27
CA LYS A 80 -4.28 2.50 5.53
C LYS A 80 -2.77 2.43 5.46
N VAL A 81 -2.10 3.36 6.11
CA VAL A 81 -0.65 3.35 6.33
C VAL A 81 -0.41 3.21 7.81
N LYS A 82 0.34 2.19 8.22
CA LYS A 82 0.80 1.99 9.58
C LYS A 82 2.26 2.39 9.68
N SER A 83 2.60 3.22 10.64
CA SER A 83 3.99 3.50 11.01
C SER A 83 4.48 2.46 12.01
N GLY A 84 5.67 1.91 11.79
CA GLY A 84 6.31 0.95 12.68
C GLY A 84 6.99 1.60 13.90
N VAL A 85 7.31 2.90 13.82
CA VAL A 85 8.03 3.61 14.89
C VAL A 85 7.11 3.96 16.06
N ASP A 86 5.94 4.52 15.77
CA ASP A 86 4.96 4.96 16.78
C ASP A 86 3.68 4.11 16.79
N GLY A 87 3.56 3.14 15.87
CA GLY A 87 2.40 2.27 15.75
C GLY A 87 1.15 2.96 15.18
N SER A 88 1.24 4.22 14.77
CA SER A 88 0.10 4.99 14.30
C SER A 88 -0.46 4.43 13.00
N ILE A 89 -1.78 4.44 12.84
CA ILE A 89 -2.46 3.97 11.63
C ILE A 89 -3.27 5.12 11.05
N THR A 90 -2.90 5.56 9.86
CA THR A 90 -3.56 6.65 9.13
C THR A 90 -4.34 6.08 7.96
N SER A 91 -5.63 6.40 7.88
CA SER A 91 -6.45 6.04 6.72
C SER A 91 -6.26 7.07 5.61
N ILE A 92 -6.00 6.62 4.38
CA ILE A 92 -5.86 7.51 3.24
C ILE A 92 -7.26 7.77 2.65
N PRO A 93 -7.71 9.03 2.55
CA PRO A 93 -9.00 9.34 1.93
C PRO A 93 -8.90 9.16 0.42
N MET A 94 -9.78 8.33 -0.17
CA MET A 94 -9.82 8.08 -1.62
C MET A 94 -10.56 9.20 -2.38
N ILE A 95 -10.22 10.46 -2.11
CA ILE A 95 -10.88 11.65 -2.70
C ILE A 95 -10.35 12.02 -4.08
N SER A 96 -9.16 11.53 -4.45
CA SER A 96 -8.52 11.78 -5.74
C SER A 96 -7.48 10.70 -6.04
N ASP A 97 -6.99 10.65 -7.28
CA ASP A 97 -5.93 9.72 -7.70
C ASP A 97 -4.57 10.00 -7.03
N ALA A 98 -4.43 11.15 -6.37
CA ALA A 98 -3.26 11.57 -5.60
C ALA A 98 -3.71 12.18 -4.26
N PRO A 99 -4.16 11.33 -3.31
CA PRO A 99 -4.60 11.80 -2.01
C PRO A 99 -3.47 12.47 -1.21
N PRO A 100 -3.80 13.18 -0.11
CA PRO A 100 -2.81 13.79 0.75
C PRO A 100 -1.75 12.77 1.23
N PRO A 101 -0.47 13.18 1.34
CA PRO A 101 0.57 12.28 1.85
C PRO A 101 0.35 11.91 3.31
N VAL A 102 0.86 10.74 3.68
CA VAL A 102 0.97 10.31 5.08
C VAL A 102 2.40 10.51 5.54
N SER A 103 2.57 11.24 6.65
CA SER A 103 3.87 11.39 7.28
C SER A 103 4.17 10.16 8.14
N VAL A 104 5.36 9.57 7.94
CA VAL A 104 5.87 8.43 8.69
C VAL A 104 7.13 8.90 9.44
N PRO A 105 7.12 8.92 10.79
CA PRO A 105 8.29 9.27 11.56
C PRO A 105 9.41 8.24 11.40
N LEU A 106 10.65 8.69 11.49
CA LEU A 106 11.82 7.84 11.64
C LEU A 106 12.26 7.82 13.11
N GLY A 107 12.83 6.70 13.52
CA GLY A 107 13.45 6.55 14.83
C GLY A 107 14.66 7.48 15.00
N THR A 108 15.15 7.59 16.23
CA THR A 108 16.32 8.42 16.55
C THR A 108 17.61 7.93 15.89
N ASP A 109 17.65 6.66 15.48
CA ASP A 109 18.71 6.05 14.68
C ASP A 109 18.58 6.34 13.18
N GLY A 110 17.50 6.99 12.75
CA GLY A 110 17.19 7.29 11.36
C GLY A 110 16.52 6.13 10.62
N HIS A 111 16.20 5.03 11.29
CA HIS A 111 15.48 3.91 10.70
C HIS A 111 13.98 4.01 10.97
N GLY A 112 13.17 3.51 10.04
CA GLY A 112 11.73 3.44 10.23
C GLY A 112 11.10 2.36 9.39
N GLU A 113 9.84 2.06 9.69
CA GLU A 113 9.05 1.10 8.93
C GLU A 113 7.68 1.69 8.64
N ALA A 114 7.13 1.38 7.47
CA ALA A 114 5.73 1.68 7.14
C ALA A 114 5.07 0.50 6.44
N GLU A 115 3.83 0.21 6.80
CA GLU A 115 3.01 -0.78 6.10
C GLU A 115 1.85 -0.07 5.40
N ILE A 116 1.77 -0.18 4.08
CA ILE A 116 0.62 0.25 3.27
C ILE A 116 -0.28 -0.96 3.07
N MET A 117 -1.48 -0.88 3.61
CA MET A 117 -2.46 -1.96 3.65
C MET A 117 -3.70 -1.58 2.86
N ILE A 118 -4.13 -2.49 1.98
CA ILE A 118 -5.31 -2.34 1.14
C ILE A 118 -6.35 -3.35 1.62
N PHE A 119 -7.50 -2.83 2.07
CA PHE A 119 -8.64 -3.62 2.54
C PHE A 119 -9.80 -3.48 1.57
N ASP A 120 -10.55 -4.55 1.36
CA ASP A 120 -11.78 -4.49 0.58
C ASP A 120 -12.96 -3.89 1.38
N LYS A 121 -14.13 -3.93 0.77
CA LYS A 121 -15.38 -3.46 1.38
C LYS A 121 -15.82 -4.27 2.60
N ALA A 122 -15.51 -5.57 2.65
CA ALA A 122 -15.79 -6.44 3.80
C ALA A 122 -14.82 -6.17 4.96
N GLY A 123 -13.72 -5.47 4.69
CA GLY A 123 -12.66 -5.18 5.65
C GLY A 123 -11.57 -6.25 5.68
N GLU A 124 -11.55 -7.16 4.70
CA GLU A 124 -10.50 -8.16 4.57
C GLU A 124 -9.25 -7.54 3.95
N LEU A 125 -8.08 -7.91 4.48
CA LEU A 125 -6.79 -7.44 3.97
C LEU A 125 -6.50 -8.16 2.64
N GLN A 126 -6.49 -7.40 1.56
CA GLN A 126 -6.23 -7.93 0.21
C GLN A 126 -4.75 -7.82 -0.16
N LYS A 127 -4.09 -6.71 0.20
CA LYS A 127 -2.67 -6.51 -0.11
C LYS A 127 -1.94 -5.71 0.96
N LYS A 128 -0.67 -6.02 1.17
CA LYS A 128 0.23 -5.32 2.09
C LYS A 128 1.56 -5.04 1.41
N TYR A 129 2.05 -3.81 1.60
CA TYR A 129 3.39 -3.39 1.21
C TYR A 129 4.12 -2.86 2.43
N GLN A 130 5.26 -3.44 2.74
CA GLN A 130 6.17 -3.03 3.80
C GLN A 130 7.29 -2.19 3.20
N LEU A 131 7.54 -1.05 3.81
CA LEU A 131 8.59 -0.12 3.49
C LEU A 131 9.53 -0.06 4.69
N ASN A 132 10.75 -0.54 4.53
CA ASN A 132 11.84 -0.28 5.46
C ASN A 132 12.50 1.02 5.00
N LEU A 133 12.70 1.96 5.90
CA LEU A 133 13.18 3.31 5.63
C LEU A 133 14.52 3.47 6.33
N ASP A 134 15.53 3.92 5.61
CA ASP A 134 16.85 4.24 6.16
C ASP A 134 17.23 5.67 5.78
N GLY A 135 17.14 6.56 6.77
CA GLY A 135 17.65 7.92 6.73
C GLY A 135 18.66 8.14 7.84
N SER A 136 19.55 7.18 8.08
CA SER A 136 20.61 7.29 9.09
C SER A 136 21.64 8.38 8.74
N ALA A 137 22.34 8.89 9.76
CA ALA A 137 23.30 10.01 9.64
C ALA A 137 24.53 9.71 8.75
N GLY A 138 24.71 8.46 8.31
CA GLY A 138 25.79 8.05 7.41
C GLY A 138 25.46 8.15 5.93
N ILE A 139 24.21 8.40 5.55
CA ILE A 139 23.84 8.47 4.13
C ILE A 139 24.18 9.85 3.56
N PRO A 140 24.96 9.95 2.47
CA PRO A 140 25.27 11.24 1.87
C PRO A 140 24.01 11.95 1.35
N THR A 141 23.95 13.28 1.50
CA THR A 141 22.83 14.13 1.01
C THR A 141 22.75 14.19 -0.52
N ASN A 142 23.83 13.84 -1.23
CA ASN A 142 23.89 13.73 -2.68
C ASN A 142 23.46 12.34 -3.20
N THR A 143 23.15 11.38 -2.33
CA THR A 143 22.63 10.05 -2.71
C THR A 143 21.26 10.21 -3.38
N TYR A 144 20.90 9.29 -4.28
CA TYR A 144 19.55 9.21 -4.84
C TYR A 144 18.66 8.34 -3.97
N LEU A 145 17.34 8.58 -3.98
CA LEU A 145 16.41 7.62 -3.39
C LEU A 145 16.57 6.29 -4.13
N GLN A 146 16.96 5.25 -3.40
CA GLN A 146 17.13 3.90 -3.93
C GLN A 146 16.18 2.97 -3.19
N SER A 147 15.45 2.13 -3.93
CA SER A 147 14.76 0.99 -3.35
C SER A 147 15.56 -0.28 -3.60
N LEU A 148 15.85 -1.04 -2.55
CA LEU A 148 16.34 -2.40 -2.63
C LEU A 148 15.18 -3.35 -2.39
N LYS A 149 15.08 -4.36 -3.26
CA LYS A 149 14.23 -5.52 -3.02
C LYS A 149 14.99 -6.47 -2.08
N VAL A 150 14.32 -6.92 -1.02
CA VAL A 150 14.82 -7.97 -0.12
C VAL A 150 14.13 -9.28 -0.44
#